data_AF-P53347-F1
#
_entry.id   AF-P53347-F1
#
_cell.length_a   1.000
_cell.length_b   1.000
_cell.length_c   1.000
_cell.angle_alpha   90.00
_cell.angle_beta   90.00
_cell.angle_gamma   90.00
#
_symmetry.space_group_name_H-M   'P 1'
#
loop_
_entity.id
_entity.type
_entity.pdbx_description
1 polymer ?
#
loop_
_entity_poly.entity_id
_entity_poly.type
_entity_poly.pdbx_seq_one_letter_code
_entity_poly.pdbx_strand_id
1 'polypeptide(L)'
;MQTRLLRTLLSLTLSLLILSMALANRGCSNSSSQLLSQLQNQANLTGNTESLLEPYIRLQNLNTPDLRAACTQHSVAFPSEDTLRQLSKPHFLSTVYTTLDRVLYQLDALRQKFLKTPAFPKLDSARHNILGIRNNVFCMARLLNHSLEIPEPTQTDSGASRSTTTPDVFNTKIGSCGFLWGYHRFMGSVGRVFREWDDGSTRSRRQSPLRARRKGTRRIRVRHKGTRRIRVRRKGTRRIWVRRKGSRKIRPSRSTQSPTTRA
;
A
#
# COMPACT_ATOMS: atom_id res chain seq x y z
N MET A 1 35.14 37.05 9.37
CA MET A 1 34.40 36.27 10.41
C MET A 1 33.35 35.33 9.82
N GLN A 2 32.61 35.73 8.77
CA GLN A 2 31.52 34.96 8.16
C GLN A 2 31.93 33.56 7.62
N THR A 3 33.11 33.42 7.03
CA THR A 3 33.63 32.14 6.52
C THR A 3 33.97 31.11 7.60
N ARG A 4 34.38 31.55 8.80
CA ARG A 4 34.62 30.64 9.94
C ARG A 4 33.31 30.08 10.48
N LEU A 5 32.31 30.96 10.67
CA LEU A 5 30.96 30.59 11.12
C LEU A 5 30.28 29.59 10.18
N LEU A 6 30.38 29.81 8.86
CA LEU A 6 29.82 28.88 7.88
C LEU A 6 30.48 27.50 7.94
N ARG A 7 31.83 27.43 8.05
CA ARG A 7 32.55 26.16 8.19
C ARG A 7 32.21 25.43 9.48
N THR A 8 32.08 26.14 10.60
CA THR A 8 31.69 25.52 11.88
C THR A 8 30.27 25.00 11.83
N LEU A 9 29.33 25.74 11.22
CA LEU A 9 27.96 25.28 11.03
C LEU A 9 27.90 24.06 10.11
N LEU A 10 28.62 24.07 8.99
CA LEU A 10 28.68 22.94 8.06
C LEU A 10 29.30 21.67 8.70
N SER A 11 30.35 21.85 9.51
CA SER A 11 30.99 20.75 10.25
C SER A 11 30.05 20.19 11.33
N LEU A 12 29.34 21.06 12.06
CA LEU A 12 28.36 20.65 13.05
C LEU A 12 27.18 19.91 12.40
N THR A 13 26.62 20.43 11.31
CA THR A 13 25.51 19.76 10.61
C THR A 13 25.95 18.43 10.02
N LEU A 14 27.13 18.35 9.41
CA LEU A 14 27.67 17.09 8.90
C LEU A 14 27.92 16.08 10.02
N SER A 15 28.48 16.53 11.15
CA SER A 15 28.70 15.67 12.33
C SER A 15 27.37 15.18 12.91
N LEU A 16 26.35 16.04 12.99
CA LEU A 16 25.02 15.70 13.47
C LEU A 16 24.32 14.72 12.52
N LEU A 17 24.50 14.89 11.20
CA LEU A 17 24.03 13.95 10.18
C LEU A 17 24.75 12.60 10.30
N ILE A 18 26.08 12.57 10.46
CA ILE A 18 26.83 11.32 10.66
C ILE A 18 26.39 10.61 11.94
N LEU A 19 26.20 11.35 13.04
CA LEU A 19 25.81 10.78 14.33
C LEU A 19 24.38 10.24 14.29
N SER A 20 23.45 10.97 13.68
CA SER A 20 22.06 10.52 13.50
C SER A 20 21.98 9.29 12.60
N MET A 21 22.77 9.25 11.52
CA MET A 21 22.88 8.05 10.67
C MET A 21 23.54 6.88 11.43
N ALA A 22 24.57 7.12 12.25
CA ALA A 22 25.23 6.08 13.03
C ALA A 22 24.35 5.50 14.14
N LEU A 23 23.57 6.33 14.85
CA LEU A 23 22.57 5.88 15.83
C LEU A 23 21.45 5.09 15.13
N ALA A 24 20.98 5.56 13.98
CA ALA A 24 19.99 4.83 13.18
C ALA A 24 20.55 3.49 12.65
N ASN A 25 21.84 3.40 12.35
CA ASN A 25 22.48 2.18 11.85
C ASN A 25 22.52 1.06 12.88
N ARG A 26 22.73 1.36 14.17
CA ARG A 26 22.92 0.32 15.20
C ARG A 26 21.65 -0.48 15.52
N GLY A 27 20.47 0.00 15.12
CA GLY A 27 19.19 -0.61 15.48
C GLY A 27 18.58 -1.58 14.46
N CYS A 28 19.07 -1.61 13.21
CA CYS A 28 18.46 -2.42 12.17
C CYS A 28 19.14 -3.79 12.03
N SER A 29 18.34 -4.87 12.01
CA SER A 29 18.82 -6.19 11.59
C SER A 29 19.17 -6.17 10.10
N ASN A 30 20.27 -6.83 9.73
CA ASN A 30 20.68 -7.01 8.33
C ASN A 30 19.93 -8.17 7.64
N SER A 31 19.10 -8.93 8.38
CA SER A 31 18.34 -10.06 7.85
C SER A 31 16.95 -9.62 7.39
N SER A 32 16.72 -9.65 6.08
CA SER A 32 15.42 -9.34 5.49
C SER A 32 14.33 -10.34 5.91
N SER A 33 14.67 -11.63 6.03
CA SER A 33 13.71 -12.66 6.45
C SER A 33 13.31 -12.50 7.92
N GLN A 34 14.26 -12.22 8.81
CA GLN A 34 13.98 -11.95 10.22
C GLN A 34 13.08 -10.72 10.37
N LEU A 35 13.40 -9.64 9.65
CA LEU A 35 12.65 -8.40 9.71
C LEU A 35 11.25 -8.55 9.12
N LEU A 36 11.10 -9.33 8.06
CA LEU A 36 9.80 -9.65 7.48
C LEU A 36 8.95 -10.45 8.47
N SER A 37 9.52 -11.48 9.11
CA SER A 37 8.83 -12.26 10.14
C SER A 37 8.38 -11.39 11.32
N GLN A 38 9.23 -10.47 11.78
CA GLN A 38 8.87 -9.50 12.81
C GLN A 38 7.69 -8.62 12.37
N LEU A 39 7.75 -8.05 11.16
CA LEU A 39 6.68 -7.22 10.62
C LEU A 39 5.36 -7.98 10.47
N GLN A 40 5.39 -9.25 10.04
CA GLN A 40 4.21 -10.11 9.96
C GLN A 40 3.60 -10.33 11.34
N ASN A 41 4.42 -10.69 12.34
CA ASN A 41 3.97 -10.92 13.71
C ASN A 41 3.39 -9.65 14.33
N GLN A 42 4.07 -8.52 14.19
CA GLN A 42 3.60 -7.23 14.69
C GLN A 42 2.30 -6.79 14.01
N ALA A 43 2.18 -6.95 12.69
CA ALA A 43 0.95 -6.64 11.95
C ALA A 43 -0.22 -7.54 12.36
N ASN A 44 0.03 -8.83 12.63
CA ASN A 44 -0.99 -9.74 13.15
C ASN A 44 -1.47 -9.32 14.55
N LEU A 45 -0.55 -8.97 15.45
CA LEU A 45 -0.88 -8.53 16.81
C LEU A 45 -1.69 -7.22 16.80
N THR A 46 -1.25 -6.25 16.01
CA THR A 46 -1.89 -4.93 15.90
C THR A 46 -3.13 -4.91 14.99
N GLY A 47 -3.34 -5.93 14.16
CA GLY A 47 -4.58 -6.12 13.42
C GLY A 47 -5.68 -6.79 14.25
N ASN A 48 -5.33 -7.39 15.40
CA ASN A 48 -6.31 -7.92 16.35
C ASN A 48 -6.94 -6.78 17.15
N THR A 49 -8.27 -6.65 17.05
CA THR A 49 -9.05 -5.58 17.68
C THR A 49 -8.96 -5.58 19.21
N GLU A 50 -8.68 -6.71 19.85
CA GLU A 50 -8.46 -6.79 21.30
C GLU A 50 -7.21 -6.05 21.78
N SER A 51 -6.28 -5.72 20.87
CA SER A 51 -5.08 -4.96 21.23
C SER A 51 -5.38 -3.49 21.55
N LEU A 52 -6.47 -2.91 21.03
CA LEU A 52 -6.82 -1.50 21.28
C LEU A 52 -8.31 -1.15 21.12
N LEU A 53 -8.97 -1.63 20.05
CA LEU A 53 -10.34 -1.21 19.72
C LEU A 53 -11.36 -1.76 20.73
N GLU A 54 -11.35 -3.06 21.01
CA GLU A 54 -12.33 -3.66 21.93
C GLU A 54 -12.20 -3.10 23.36
N PRO A 55 -10.98 -2.92 23.91
CA PRO A 55 -10.80 -2.16 25.15
C PRO A 55 -11.39 -0.74 25.09
N TYR A 56 -11.23 -0.03 23.97
CA TYR A 56 -11.80 1.31 23.80
C TYR A 56 -13.33 1.29 23.77
N ILE A 57 -13.95 0.37 23.03
CA ILE A 57 -15.41 0.21 22.96
C ILE A 57 -15.97 -0.04 24.38
N ARG A 58 -15.33 -0.93 25.15
CA ARG A 58 -15.73 -1.21 26.54
C ARG A 58 -15.59 0.01 27.43
N LEU A 59 -14.44 0.68 27.37
CA LEU A 59 -14.15 1.87 28.18
C LEU A 59 -15.11 3.03 27.88
N GLN A 60 -15.58 3.15 26.64
CA GLN A 60 -16.47 4.22 26.20
C GLN A 60 -17.96 3.85 26.24
N ASN A 61 -18.31 2.66 26.75
CA ASN A 61 -19.68 2.14 26.79
C ASN A 61 -20.36 2.07 25.41
N LEU A 62 -19.60 1.70 24.37
CA LEU A 62 -20.08 1.55 22.99
C LEU A 62 -20.43 0.08 22.65
N ASN A 63 -20.69 -0.76 23.65
CA ASN A 63 -20.78 -2.22 23.50
C ASN A 63 -22.07 -2.74 22.86
N THR A 64 -23.11 -1.90 22.73
CA THR A 64 -24.37 -2.35 22.11
C THR A 64 -24.16 -2.62 20.61
N PRO A 65 -24.93 -3.54 20.00
CA PRO A 65 -24.79 -3.85 18.58
C PRO A 65 -24.85 -2.61 17.67
N ASP A 66 -25.78 -1.69 17.94
CA ASP A 66 -25.96 -0.48 17.14
C ASP A 66 -24.75 0.47 17.23
N LEU A 67 -24.18 0.64 18.43
CA LEU A 67 -23.01 1.49 18.64
C LEU A 67 -21.74 0.86 18.03
N ARG A 68 -21.60 -0.47 18.11
CA ARG A 68 -20.54 -1.20 17.42
C ARG A 68 -20.66 -1.08 15.91
N ALA A 69 -21.88 -1.15 15.36
CA ALA A 69 -22.12 -0.93 13.94
C ALA A 69 -21.74 0.49 13.52
N ALA A 70 -22.05 1.50 14.35
CA ALA A 70 -21.68 2.90 14.09
C ALA A 70 -20.14 3.09 13.97
N CYS A 71 -19.34 2.35 14.73
CA CYS A 71 -17.87 2.37 14.59
C CYS A 71 -17.41 1.96 13.18
N THR A 72 -18.11 1.03 12.53
CA THR A 72 -17.73 0.57 11.18
C THR A 72 -18.17 1.54 10.08
N GLN A 73 -19.30 2.22 10.27
CA GLN A 73 -19.86 3.16 9.29
C GLN A 73 -19.09 4.47 9.24
N HIS A 74 -18.59 4.95 10.39
CA HIS A 74 -17.83 6.19 10.50
C HIS A 74 -16.30 5.99 10.41
N SER A 75 -15.85 4.96 9.70
CA SER A 75 -14.42 4.67 9.60
C SER A 75 -13.67 5.71 8.77
N VAL A 76 -12.57 6.23 9.30
CA VAL A 76 -11.62 7.08 8.55
C VAL A 76 -11.02 6.27 7.39
N ALA A 77 -10.76 6.94 6.26
CA ALA A 77 -10.19 6.28 5.09
C ALA A 77 -8.73 5.85 5.32
N PHE A 78 -8.50 4.54 5.34
CA PHE A 78 -7.17 3.92 5.29
C PHE A 78 -6.95 3.27 3.92
N PRO A 79 -5.69 3.07 3.49
CA PRO A 79 -5.39 2.30 2.28
C PRO A 79 -6.05 0.92 2.33
N SER A 80 -6.81 0.58 1.30
CA SER A 80 -7.42 -0.75 1.18
C SER A 80 -6.36 -1.81 0.89
N GLU A 81 -6.68 -3.06 1.19
CA GLU A 81 -5.78 -4.18 0.88
C GLU A 81 -5.46 -4.26 -0.62
N ASP A 82 -6.45 -4.06 -1.49
CA ASP A 82 -6.25 -4.07 -2.94
C ASP A 82 -5.34 -2.93 -3.39
N THR A 83 -5.44 -1.76 -2.77
CA THR A 83 -4.53 -0.64 -2.99
C THR A 83 -3.11 -1.03 -2.58
N LEU A 84 -2.93 -1.58 -1.37
CA LEU A 84 -1.62 -2.00 -0.87
C LEU A 84 -0.98 -3.07 -1.75
N ARG A 85 -1.76 -4.06 -2.21
CA ARG A 85 -1.33 -5.12 -3.12
C ARG A 85 -0.90 -4.60 -4.49
N GLN A 86 -1.33 -3.42 -4.91
CA GLN A 86 -0.96 -2.84 -6.20
C GLN A 86 0.38 -2.11 -6.17
N LEU A 87 0.90 -1.79 -4.99
CA LEU A 87 2.15 -1.08 -4.82
C LEU A 87 3.36 -2.01 -5.06
N SER A 88 4.46 -1.40 -5.51
CA SER A 88 5.78 -2.04 -5.42
C SER A 88 6.21 -2.16 -3.95
N LYS A 89 7.16 -3.06 -3.64
CA LYS A 89 7.63 -3.23 -2.25
C LYS A 89 8.10 -1.91 -1.60
N PRO A 90 8.91 -1.06 -2.28
CA PRO A 90 9.31 0.23 -1.70
C PRO A 90 8.13 1.17 -1.43
N HIS A 91 7.21 1.31 -2.38
CA HIS A 91 6.04 2.20 -2.24
C HIS A 91 5.05 1.69 -1.19
N PHE A 92 4.93 0.36 -1.05
CA PHE A 92 4.19 -0.26 0.04
C PHE A 92 4.78 0.15 1.39
N LEU A 93 6.11 0.04 1.58
CA LEU A 93 6.77 0.44 2.83
C LEU A 93 6.61 1.93 3.12
N SER A 94 6.76 2.81 2.11
CA SER A 94 6.49 4.23 2.27
C SER A 94 5.05 4.50 2.69
N THR A 95 4.08 3.85 2.04
CA THR A 95 2.65 4.01 2.36
C THR A 95 2.37 3.56 3.79
N VAL A 96 2.93 2.43 4.22
CA VAL A 96 2.78 1.94 5.59
C VAL A 96 3.42 2.92 6.58
N TYR A 97 4.66 3.34 6.34
CA TYR A 97 5.39 4.26 7.21
C TYR A 97 4.62 5.58 7.43
N THR A 98 4.21 6.26 6.36
CA THR A 98 3.45 7.51 6.44
C THR A 98 2.07 7.30 7.08
N THR A 99 1.42 6.16 6.83
CA THR A 99 0.13 5.86 7.47
C THR A 99 0.31 5.65 8.98
N LEU A 100 1.37 4.98 9.42
CA LEU A 100 1.68 4.82 10.84
C LEU A 100 1.99 6.16 11.52
N ASP A 101 2.65 7.10 10.84
CA ASP A 101 2.84 8.47 11.35
C ASP A 101 1.52 9.19 11.60
N ARG A 102 0.59 9.11 10.64
CA ARG A 102 -0.76 9.65 10.81
C ARG A 102 -1.50 8.98 11.97
N VAL A 103 -1.34 7.65 12.13
CA VAL A 103 -1.94 6.92 13.24
C VAL A 103 -1.36 7.39 14.57
N LEU A 104 -0.04 7.52 14.70
CA LEU A 104 0.60 8.01 15.93
C LEU A 104 0.08 9.39 16.31
N TYR A 105 0.01 10.31 15.35
CA TYR A 105 -0.56 11.64 15.58
C TYR A 105 -2.00 11.59 16.12
N GLN A 106 -2.85 10.74 15.55
CA GLN A 106 -4.24 10.57 15.98
C GLN A 106 -4.34 9.88 17.35
N LEU A 107 -3.47 8.91 17.65
CA LEU A 107 -3.40 8.29 18.98
C LEU A 107 -2.94 9.28 20.05
N ASP A 108 -2.06 10.21 19.70
CA ASP A 108 -1.66 11.31 20.58
C ASP A 108 -2.82 12.27 20.84
N ALA A 109 -3.54 12.67 19.81
CA ALA A 109 -4.76 13.47 19.97
C ALA A 109 -5.82 12.74 20.82
N LEU A 110 -5.94 11.42 20.70
CA LEU A 110 -6.81 10.61 21.54
C LEU A 110 -6.32 10.57 22.98
N ARG A 111 -5.02 10.35 23.20
CA ARG A 111 -4.39 10.31 24.54
C ARG A 111 -4.60 11.61 25.31
N GLN A 112 -4.50 12.76 24.65
CA GLN A 112 -4.76 14.06 25.28
C GLN A 112 -6.18 14.17 25.87
N LYS A 113 -7.17 13.51 25.25
CA LYS A 113 -8.56 13.45 25.77
C LYS A 113 -8.67 12.57 27.02
N PHE A 114 -7.80 11.57 27.17
CA PHE A 114 -7.81 10.65 28.30
C PHE A 114 -7.05 11.16 29.54
N LEU A 115 -6.37 12.30 29.47
CA LEU A 115 -5.61 12.86 30.61
C LEU A 115 -6.47 13.17 31.85
N LYS A 116 -7.79 13.28 31.69
CA LYS A 116 -8.76 13.54 32.78
C LYS A 116 -9.60 12.33 33.17
N THR A 117 -9.34 11.16 32.59
CA THR A 117 -10.16 9.95 32.72
C THR A 117 -9.31 8.78 33.22
N PRO A 118 -9.90 7.63 33.59
CA PRO A 118 -9.13 6.46 33.97
C PRO A 118 -8.04 6.12 32.95
N ALA A 119 -6.88 5.71 33.45
CA ALA A 119 -5.74 5.35 32.62
C ALA A 119 -6.15 4.33 31.55
N PHE A 120 -5.74 4.57 30.30
CA PHE A 120 -6.00 3.66 29.19
C PHE A 120 -4.69 3.03 28.68
N PRO A 121 -4.09 2.09 29.44
CA PRO A 121 -2.73 1.58 29.17
C PRO A 121 -2.58 0.85 27.83
N LYS A 122 -3.68 0.34 27.27
CA LYS A 122 -3.70 -0.25 25.92
C LYS A 122 -3.36 0.79 24.84
N LEU A 123 -3.69 2.06 25.06
CA LEU A 123 -3.34 3.14 24.13
C LEU A 123 -1.82 3.36 24.08
N ASP A 124 -1.15 3.45 25.23
CA ASP A 124 0.30 3.59 25.27
C ASP A 124 1.02 2.34 24.73
N SER A 125 0.48 1.15 25.02
CA SER A 125 0.98 -0.11 24.45
C SER A 125 0.89 -0.11 22.92
N ALA A 126 -0.24 0.34 22.36
CA ALA A 126 -0.43 0.43 20.92
C ALA A 126 0.53 1.44 20.28
N ARG A 127 0.73 2.62 20.90
CA ARG A 127 1.72 3.60 20.44
C ARG A 127 3.12 3.01 20.38
N HIS A 128 3.54 2.31 21.44
CA HIS A 128 4.85 1.67 21.48
C HIS A 128 4.99 0.60 20.38
N ASN A 129 3.97 -0.24 20.19
CA ASN A 129 3.97 -1.24 19.12
C ASN A 129 4.07 -0.60 17.73
N ILE A 130 3.35 0.49 17.48
CA ILE A 130 3.40 1.21 16.20
C ILE A 130 4.78 1.81 15.96
N LEU A 131 5.43 2.38 16.97
CA LEU A 131 6.80 2.88 16.87
C LEU A 131 7.78 1.74 16.51
N GLY A 132 7.63 0.57 17.14
CA GLY A 132 8.41 -0.62 16.82
C GLY A 132 8.21 -1.09 15.37
N ILE A 133 6.96 -1.13 14.90
CA ILE A 133 6.64 -1.48 13.50
C ILE A 133 7.25 -0.46 12.55
N ARG A 134 7.10 0.83 12.84
CA ARG A 134 7.63 1.92 12.02
C ARG A 134 9.15 1.81 11.85
N ASN A 135 9.86 1.53 12.94
CA ASN A 135 11.30 1.27 12.89
C ASN A 135 11.63 0.06 12.00
N ASN A 136 10.88 -1.03 12.13
CA ASN A 136 11.10 -2.21 11.30
C ASN A 136 10.80 -1.97 9.81
N VAL A 137 9.77 -1.17 9.49
CA VAL A 137 9.47 -0.73 8.12
C VAL A 137 10.62 0.12 7.56
N PHE A 138 11.17 1.02 8.37
CA PHE A 138 12.35 1.81 8.00
C PHE A 138 13.56 0.92 7.71
N CYS A 139 13.87 -0.03 8.59
CA CYS A 139 14.94 -0.98 8.38
C CYS A 139 14.74 -1.81 7.10
N MET A 140 13.49 -2.20 6.78
CA MET A 140 13.19 -2.99 5.59
C MET A 140 13.36 -2.15 4.32
N ALA A 141 12.90 -0.89 4.33
CA ALA A 141 13.07 0.01 3.20
C ALA A 141 14.55 0.24 2.90
N ARG A 142 15.36 0.39 3.95
CA ARG A 142 16.81 0.50 3.83
C ARG A 142 17.46 -0.73 3.20
N LEU A 143 17.07 -1.94 3.60
CA LEU A 143 17.57 -3.18 2.97
C LEU A 143 17.21 -3.25 1.47
N LEU A 144 16.14 -2.58 1.06
CA LEU A 144 15.75 -2.42 -0.34
C LEU A 144 16.41 -1.21 -1.04
N ASN A 145 17.39 -0.56 -0.40
CA ASN A 145 18.01 0.68 -0.85
C ASN A 145 17.01 1.80 -1.16
N HIS A 146 15.91 1.84 -0.41
CA HIS A 146 14.86 2.84 -0.54
C HIS A 146 14.92 3.80 0.65
N SER A 147 15.11 5.09 0.35
CA SER A 147 15.04 6.13 1.37
C SER A 147 13.58 6.41 1.69
N LEU A 148 13.21 6.31 2.97
CA LEU A 148 11.96 6.85 3.46
C LEU A 148 12.22 8.30 3.86
N GLU A 149 11.56 9.23 3.20
CA GLU A 149 11.54 10.61 3.68
C GLU A 149 10.99 10.62 5.10
N ILE A 150 11.80 11.10 6.03
CA ILE A 150 11.32 11.57 7.33
C ILE A 150 10.72 12.93 7.01
N PRO A 151 9.39 13.12 7.12
CA PRO A 151 8.80 14.41 6.82
C PRO A 151 9.43 15.44 7.75
N GLU A 152 10.21 16.36 7.20
CA GLU A 152 10.55 17.60 7.87
C GLU A 152 9.22 18.33 8.10
N PRO A 153 8.96 18.89 9.31
CA PRO A 153 7.69 19.54 9.63
C PRO A 153 7.50 20.73 8.68
N THR A 154 6.85 20.49 7.55
CA THR A 154 6.49 21.52 6.60
C THR A 154 5.33 22.26 7.24
N GLN A 155 5.61 23.46 7.76
CA GLN A 155 4.58 24.40 8.17
C GLN A 155 3.74 24.73 6.95
N THR A 156 2.68 23.96 6.72
CA THR A 156 1.69 24.27 5.71
C THR A 156 0.56 24.97 6.42
N ASP A 157 0.54 26.29 6.29
CA ASP A 157 -0.56 27.16 6.66
C ASP A 157 -1.83 26.74 5.90
N SER A 158 -2.57 25.79 6.46
CA SER A 158 -3.91 25.46 5.99
C SER A 158 -4.90 26.42 6.63
N GLY A 159 -5.04 27.58 6.00
CA GLY A 159 -6.23 28.41 6.06
C GLY A 159 -7.41 27.65 5.44
N ALA A 160 -8.01 26.75 6.21
CA ALA A 160 -9.28 26.12 5.88
C ALA A 160 -10.30 26.57 6.93
N SER A 161 -11.26 27.38 6.50
CA SER A 161 -12.45 27.76 7.27
C SER A 161 -13.07 26.53 7.91
N ARG A 162 -12.78 26.34 9.19
CA ARG A 162 -13.34 25.27 9.99
C ARG A 162 -14.67 25.76 10.51
N SER A 163 -15.77 25.25 9.96
CA SER A 163 -17.07 25.32 10.62
C SER A 163 -16.97 24.60 11.96
N THR A 164 -16.67 25.35 13.03
CA THR A 164 -16.59 24.84 14.40
C THR A 164 -17.98 24.70 14.99
N THR A 165 -18.69 23.65 14.58
CA THR A 165 -19.53 22.98 15.56
C THR A 165 -18.61 22.02 16.29
N THR A 166 -18.30 22.30 17.56
CA THR A 166 -17.57 21.34 18.40
C THR A 166 -18.40 20.05 18.38
N PRO A 167 -17.89 18.95 17.81
CA PRO A 167 -18.63 17.70 17.82
C PRO A 167 -18.95 17.38 19.26
N ASP A 168 -20.19 17.00 19.54
CA ASP A 168 -20.54 16.60 20.88
C ASP A 168 -19.65 15.42 21.34
N VAL A 169 -19.61 15.20 22.64
CA VAL A 169 -18.75 14.18 23.25
C VAL A 169 -19.05 12.78 22.69
N PHE A 170 -20.32 12.49 22.37
CA PHE A 170 -20.74 11.19 21.83
C PHE A 170 -20.22 10.97 20.40
N ASN A 171 -20.42 11.94 19.52
CA ASN A 171 -19.91 11.94 18.14
C ASN A 171 -18.38 11.82 18.11
N THR A 172 -17.70 12.48 19.06
CA THR A 172 -16.25 12.33 19.23
C THR A 172 -15.86 10.89 19.58
N LYS A 173 -16.60 10.23 20.47
CA LYS A 173 -16.34 8.83 20.85
C LYS A 173 -16.52 7.87 19.67
N ILE A 174 -17.60 8.04 18.90
CA ILE A 174 -17.88 7.26 17.69
C ILE A 174 -16.82 7.49 16.62
N GLY A 175 -16.44 8.75 16.36
CA GLY A 175 -15.38 9.07 15.39
C GLY A 175 -14.04 8.45 15.76
N SER A 176 -13.64 8.50 17.03
CA SER A 176 -12.44 7.81 17.51
C SER A 176 -12.57 6.29 17.41
N CYS A 177 -13.76 5.72 17.64
CA CYS A 177 -14.01 4.29 17.43
C CYS A 177 -13.80 3.89 15.96
N GLY A 178 -14.34 4.66 15.02
CA GLY A 178 -14.19 4.39 13.59
C GLY A 178 -12.77 4.57 13.07
N PHE A 179 -12.02 5.53 13.62
CA PHE A 179 -10.59 5.63 13.36
C PHE A 179 -9.84 4.36 13.82
N LEU A 180 -10.06 3.91 15.05
CA LEU A 180 -9.40 2.71 15.58
C LEU A 180 -9.77 1.47 14.78
N TRP A 181 -11.04 1.31 14.41
CA TRP A 181 -11.48 0.21 13.54
C TRP A 181 -10.76 0.22 12.18
N GLY A 182 -10.66 1.39 11.56
CA GLY A 182 -9.92 1.56 10.30
C GLY A 182 -8.44 1.17 10.45
N TYR A 183 -7.80 1.56 11.55
CA TYR A 183 -6.42 1.19 11.87
C TYR A 183 -6.23 -0.34 11.98
N HIS A 184 -7.09 -1.05 12.73
CA HIS A 184 -6.99 -2.51 12.85
C HIS A 184 -7.15 -3.21 11.51
N ARG A 185 -8.14 -2.77 10.70
CA ARG A 185 -8.35 -3.29 9.35
C ARG A 185 -7.14 -3.04 8.44
N PHE A 186 -6.56 -1.86 8.53
CA PHE A 186 -5.34 -1.49 7.82
C PHE A 186 -4.18 -2.42 8.21
N MET A 187 -3.91 -2.60 9.51
CA MET A 187 -2.84 -3.48 9.99
C MET A 187 -3.06 -4.94 9.60
N GLY A 188 -4.31 -5.42 9.64
CA GLY A 188 -4.66 -6.74 9.13
C GLY A 188 -4.36 -6.89 7.63
N SER A 189 -4.58 -5.83 6.84
CA SER A 189 -4.28 -5.80 5.40
C SER A 189 -2.76 -5.79 5.16
N VAL A 190 -2.01 -5.00 5.92
CA VAL A 190 -0.54 -4.97 5.91
C VAL A 190 0.03 -6.36 6.22
N GLY A 191 -0.48 -7.03 7.26
CA GLY A 191 -0.05 -8.39 7.62
C GLY A 191 -0.31 -9.42 6.52
N ARG A 192 -1.44 -9.33 5.80
CA ARG A 192 -1.72 -10.19 4.64
C ARG A 192 -0.74 -9.96 3.49
N VAL A 193 -0.44 -8.69 3.16
CA VAL A 193 0.54 -8.38 2.11
C VAL A 193 1.95 -8.85 2.49
N PHE A 194 2.35 -8.73 3.76
CA PHE A 194 3.65 -9.22 4.22
C PHE A 194 3.80 -10.75 4.16
N ARG A 195 2.73 -11.52 4.37
CA ARG A 195 2.77 -12.99 4.22
C ARG A 195 3.13 -13.41 2.79
N GLU A 196 2.60 -12.70 1.81
CA GLU A 196 2.85 -12.99 0.39
C GLU A 196 4.29 -12.70 -0.07
N TRP A 197 5.03 -11.94 0.73
CA TRP A 197 6.44 -11.66 0.47
C TRP A 197 7.34 -12.83 0.84
N ASP A 198 6.93 -13.68 1.79
CA ASP A 198 7.67 -14.87 2.25
C ASP A 198 7.50 -16.05 1.29
N ASP A 199 6.32 -16.14 0.64
CA ASP A 199 5.93 -17.24 -0.25
C ASP A 199 6.77 -17.36 -1.55
N GLY A 200 7.92 -16.69 -1.64
CA GLY A 200 8.83 -16.76 -2.79
C GLY A 200 8.13 -16.37 -4.09
N SER A 201 7.01 -15.64 -4.00
CA SER A 201 6.19 -15.30 -5.15
C SER A 201 6.85 -14.15 -5.92
N THR A 202 7.97 -14.49 -6.54
CA THR A 202 8.38 -14.04 -7.87
C THR A 202 7.31 -14.44 -8.91
N ARG A 203 6.02 -14.35 -8.57
CA ARG A 203 4.97 -14.03 -9.52
C ARG A 203 5.28 -12.62 -9.96
N SER A 204 6.27 -12.51 -10.84
CA SER A 204 6.17 -11.84 -12.12
C SER A 204 4.70 -11.50 -12.38
N ARG A 205 4.26 -10.40 -11.77
CA ARG A 205 3.15 -9.63 -12.27
C ARG A 205 3.69 -9.10 -13.58
N ARG A 206 3.64 -9.94 -14.61
CA ARG A 206 3.13 -9.57 -15.92
C ARG A 206 1.69 -9.08 -15.73
N GLN A 207 1.49 -8.09 -14.87
CA GLN A 207 0.48 -7.08 -15.05
C GLN A 207 1.03 -6.27 -16.21
N SER A 208 0.72 -6.73 -17.42
CA SER A 208 0.62 -5.80 -18.53
C SER A 208 -0.15 -4.59 -17.98
N PRO A 209 0.45 -3.39 -18.04
CA PRO A 209 -0.22 -2.18 -17.61
C PRO A 209 -1.58 -2.20 -18.27
N LEU A 210 -2.61 -2.08 -17.43
CA LEU A 210 -3.98 -1.73 -17.77
C LEU A 210 -4.08 -1.41 -19.26
N ARG A 211 -4.37 -2.42 -20.09
CA ARG A 211 -5.03 -2.19 -21.37
C ARG A 211 -6.41 -1.69 -20.98
N ALA A 212 -6.45 -0.41 -20.65
CA ALA A 212 -7.60 0.43 -20.65
C ALA A 212 -8.39 0.07 -21.89
N ARG A 213 -9.44 -0.73 -21.68
CA ARG A 213 -10.75 -0.63 -22.32
C ARG A 213 -10.79 -0.35 -23.84
N ARG A 214 -9.78 -0.77 -24.62
CA ARG A 214 -9.91 -0.85 -26.08
C ARG A 214 -10.71 -2.10 -26.42
N LYS A 215 -12.03 -1.95 -26.35
CA LYS A 215 -12.96 -2.65 -27.25
C LYS A 215 -12.33 -2.71 -28.64
N GLY A 216 -12.32 -3.89 -29.25
CA GLY A 216 -12.02 -4.04 -30.67
C GLY A 216 -10.66 -4.69 -30.95
N THR A 217 -10.63 -6.02 -30.91
CA THR A 217 -10.28 -6.91 -32.03
C THR A 217 -9.79 -8.24 -31.47
N ARG A 218 -10.67 -9.24 -31.51
CA ARG A 218 -10.33 -10.66 -31.27
C ARG A 218 -9.24 -11.07 -32.26
N ARG A 219 -8.00 -11.17 -31.79
CA ARG A 219 -6.92 -11.86 -32.52
C ARG A 219 -7.20 -13.37 -32.46
N ILE A 220 -7.90 -13.87 -33.48
CA ILE A 220 -8.02 -15.32 -33.72
C ILE A 220 -6.65 -15.79 -34.22
N ARG A 221 -5.90 -16.50 -33.37
CA ARG A 221 -4.70 -17.25 -33.76
C ARG A 221 -5.14 -18.43 -34.62
N VAL A 222 -5.03 -18.31 -35.93
CA VAL A 222 -5.21 -19.43 -36.86
C VAL A 222 -3.90 -20.21 -36.89
N ARG A 223 -3.81 -21.28 -36.09
CA ARG A 223 -2.79 -22.32 -36.30
C ARG A 223 -3.27 -23.20 -37.45
N HIS A 224 -2.68 -23.01 -38.63
CA HIS A 224 -2.78 -23.93 -39.75
C HIS A 224 -2.07 -25.25 -39.38
N LYS A 225 -2.84 -26.25 -38.96
CA LYS A 225 -2.45 -27.66 -39.13
C LYS A 225 -3.70 -28.44 -39.50
N GLY A 226 -3.53 -29.30 -40.51
CA GLY A 226 -4.59 -29.91 -41.31
C GLY A 226 -5.74 -30.53 -40.54
N THR A 227 -6.92 -30.38 -41.13
CA THR A 227 -8.07 -31.30 -41.09
C THR A 227 -8.32 -32.03 -39.77
N ARG A 228 -8.91 -31.34 -38.80
CA ARG A 228 -9.86 -31.99 -37.88
C ARG A 228 -11.19 -31.25 -37.89
N ARG A 229 -12.21 -31.96 -38.40
CA ARG A 229 -13.61 -31.56 -38.49
C ARG A 229 -14.16 -31.37 -37.07
N ILE A 230 -14.31 -30.12 -36.61
CA ILE A 230 -15.02 -29.83 -35.37
C ILE A 230 -16.48 -29.57 -35.72
N ARG A 231 -17.35 -30.55 -35.43
CA ARG A 231 -18.80 -30.42 -35.46
C ARG A 231 -19.23 -29.46 -34.35
N VAL A 232 -19.54 -28.21 -34.70
CA VAL A 232 -20.19 -27.28 -33.77
C VAL A 232 -21.69 -27.31 -34.01
N ARG A 233 -22.40 -28.10 -33.19
CA ARG A 233 -23.86 -28.13 -33.12
C ARG A 233 -24.33 -26.83 -32.47
N ARG A 234 -24.71 -25.82 -33.27
CA ARG A 234 -25.42 -24.63 -32.78
C ARG A 234 -26.81 -24.57 -33.39
N LYS A 235 -27.79 -24.70 -32.51
CA LYS A 235 -29.24 -24.57 -32.72
C LYS A 235 -29.55 -23.21 -33.34
N GLY A 236 -30.35 -23.26 -34.42
CA GLY A 236 -31.32 -22.24 -34.81
C GLY A 236 -30.81 -20.82 -35.04
N THR A 237 -30.49 -20.50 -36.29
CA THR A 237 -30.96 -19.30 -37.00
C THR A 237 -30.46 -19.36 -38.43
N ARG A 238 -31.40 -19.24 -39.38
CA ARG A 238 -31.26 -19.44 -40.82
C ARG A 238 -30.09 -18.60 -41.37
N ARG A 239 -29.15 -19.24 -42.07
CA ARG A 239 -28.08 -18.56 -42.81
C ARG A 239 -28.39 -18.58 -44.30
N ILE A 240 -28.55 -17.37 -44.86
CA ILE A 240 -28.63 -17.10 -46.28
C ILE A 240 -27.20 -17.16 -46.85
N TRP A 241 -27.04 -17.91 -47.93
CA TRP A 241 -25.75 -18.17 -48.58
C TRP A 241 -25.58 -17.20 -49.74
N VAL A 242 -24.61 -16.28 -49.64
CA VAL A 242 -24.20 -15.46 -50.79
C VAL A 242 -22.85 -15.97 -51.28
N ARG A 243 -22.87 -16.63 -52.44
CA ARG A 243 -21.71 -17.21 -53.13
C ARG A 243 -21.00 -16.10 -53.91
N ARG A 244 -19.92 -15.52 -53.35
CA ARG A 244 -19.03 -14.62 -54.13
C ARG A 244 -18.09 -15.43 -55.01
N LYS A 245 -18.25 -15.26 -56.33
CA LYS A 245 -17.44 -15.85 -57.41
C LYS A 245 -16.06 -15.16 -57.42
N GLY A 246 -15.00 -15.96 -57.30
CA GLY A 246 -13.62 -15.47 -57.23
C GLY A 246 -13.11 -14.93 -58.57
N SER A 247 -12.36 -13.83 -58.51
CA SER A 247 -11.48 -13.36 -59.56
C SER A 247 -10.02 -13.69 -59.19
N ARG A 248 -9.27 -14.14 -60.21
CA ARG A 248 -7.98 -14.83 -60.11
C ARG A 248 -6.81 -13.86 -59.92
N LYS A 249 -5.84 -14.37 -59.14
CA LYS A 249 -4.39 -14.13 -59.10
C LYS A 249 -3.77 -13.26 -60.20
N ILE A 250 -3.05 -12.22 -59.78
CA ILE A 250 -1.80 -11.78 -60.41
C ILE A 250 -0.73 -11.84 -59.32
N ARG A 251 0.33 -12.61 -59.55
CA ARG A 251 1.43 -12.88 -58.61
C ARG A 251 2.69 -12.25 -59.20
N PRO A 252 3.25 -11.17 -58.62
CA PRO A 252 4.52 -10.63 -59.08
C PRO A 252 5.66 -11.58 -58.69
N SER A 253 6.46 -11.93 -59.69
CA SER A 253 7.63 -12.79 -59.56
C SER A 253 8.73 -12.14 -58.73
N ARG A 254 9.32 -12.96 -57.87
CA ARG A 254 10.40 -12.64 -56.94
C ARG A 254 11.73 -12.78 -57.70
N SER A 255 12.31 -11.68 -58.18
CA SER A 255 13.73 -11.69 -58.55
C SER A 255 14.56 -11.74 -57.26
N THR A 256 15.57 -12.59 -57.31
CA THR A 256 16.32 -13.14 -56.19
C THR A 256 17.80 -12.86 -56.46
N GLN A 257 18.59 -12.78 -55.37
CA GLN A 257 20.06 -12.68 -55.26
C GLN A 257 20.66 -11.27 -55.50
N SER A 258 21.27 -10.58 -54.52
CA SER A 258 22.37 -10.87 -53.56
C SER A 258 23.80 -10.68 -54.14
N PRO A 259 24.78 -10.31 -53.29
CA PRO A 259 25.74 -9.22 -53.54
C PRO A 259 27.16 -9.71 -53.87
N THR A 260 28.12 -8.79 -53.70
CA THR A 260 29.59 -8.95 -53.52
C THR A 260 30.48 -9.04 -54.76
N THR A 261 31.35 -8.02 -54.91
CA THR A 261 32.79 -8.02 -55.25
C THR A 261 33.17 -6.53 -55.15
N ARG A 262 33.97 -5.94 -54.25
CA ARG A 262 35.23 -6.24 -53.54
C ARG A 262 36.43 -6.53 -54.47
N ALA A 263 37.00 -5.46 -55.00
CA ALA A 263 38.43 -5.14 -55.00
C ALA A 263 38.56 -3.63 -55.24
#